data_AF-A0A9W5Y2Y6-F1
#
_entry.id   AF-A0A9W5Y2Y6-F1
#
_cell.length_a   1.000
_cell.length_b   1.000
_cell.length_c   1.000
_cell.angle_alpha   90.00
_cell.angle_beta   90.00
_cell.angle_gamma   90.00
#
_symmetry.space_group_name_H-M   'P 1'
#
loop_
_entity.id
_entity.type
_entity.pdbx_description
1 polymer ?
#
loop_
_entity_poly.entity_id
_entity_poly.type
_entity_poly.pdbx_seq_one_letter_code
_entity_poly.pdbx_strand_id
1 'polypeptide(L)'
;MREIDKYIDSIYKNADYNSDEVEDMKSEMKFHLIETVEELKKEGKSEEESIRIAISRFGEIPQIKSELSSVIPITKKTLNTAVWASVAVIVLLFVFIVIAVNQNGATVNLKGTILAFAIPVYIIIASTKLNNVIKLNQRIDLKKELLVLLLFIYILFLVGTSIFPMNSYPDLYRNITYSVNVIPLINLPENIIGMSNRGLTTFIIVRRFFKIFIRYIPLGILAPMLWPKFRTLKKSLLLGVIVYMGFSIAEAVLALTGMSIHGIWFDVDDMLVGMLGVLLGYFIYKIKWKKTL
;
A
#
# COMPACT_ATOMS: atom_id res chain seq x y z
N MET A 1 39.86 23.58 -19.87
CA MET A 1 38.37 23.39 -19.93
C MET A 1 37.85 21.95 -19.69
N ARG A 2 38.35 20.90 -20.37
CA ARG A 2 37.83 19.50 -20.23
C ARG A 2 37.77 18.94 -18.79
N GLU A 3 38.61 19.41 -17.88
CA GLU A 3 38.60 18.99 -16.48
C GLU A 3 37.41 19.53 -15.69
N ILE A 4 36.96 20.75 -16.00
CA ILE A 4 35.76 21.36 -15.40
C ILE A 4 34.53 20.53 -15.79
N ASP A 5 34.42 20.16 -17.08
CA ASP A 5 33.31 19.32 -17.55
C ASP A 5 33.29 17.97 -16.83
N LYS A 6 34.45 17.31 -16.68
CA LYS A 6 34.55 16.04 -15.92
C LYS A 6 34.19 16.19 -14.44
N TYR A 7 34.59 17.30 -13.81
CA TYR A 7 34.27 17.59 -12.42
C TYR A 7 32.76 17.75 -12.23
N ILE A 8 32.13 18.57 -13.07
CA ILE A 8 30.67 18.80 -13.05
C ILE A 8 29.92 17.50 -13.35
N ASP A 9 30.30 16.76 -14.38
CA ASP A 9 29.65 15.48 -14.72
C ASP A 9 29.75 14.46 -13.58
N SER A 10 30.82 14.49 -12.79
CA SER A 10 30.99 13.61 -11.64
C SER A 10 30.08 13.97 -10.46
N ILE A 11 29.81 15.27 -10.26
CA ILE A 11 28.85 15.77 -9.27
C ILE A 11 27.42 15.35 -9.65
N TYR A 12 27.05 15.55 -10.93
CA TYR A 12 25.70 15.30 -11.43
C TYR A 12 25.45 13.86 -11.92
N LYS A 13 26.41 12.93 -11.79
CA LYS A 13 26.32 11.54 -12.29
C LYS A 13 25.03 10.78 -11.94
N ASN A 14 24.40 11.14 -10.82
CA ASN A 14 23.16 10.52 -10.32
C ASN A 14 21.95 11.48 -10.31
N ALA A 15 22.11 12.70 -10.80
CA ALA A 15 21.03 13.67 -10.92
C ALA A 15 20.12 13.31 -12.11
N ASP A 16 18.87 13.77 -12.07
CA ASP A 16 17.94 13.58 -13.17
C ASP A 16 18.30 14.53 -14.32
N TYR A 17 19.13 14.03 -15.26
CA TYR A 17 19.62 14.80 -16.41
C TYR A 17 18.52 15.39 -17.31
N ASN A 18 17.26 15.01 -17.14
CA ASN A 18 16.15 15.41 -18.00
C ASN A 18 15.23 16.50 -17.39
N SER A 19 15.61 17.14 -16.29
CA SER A 19 14.91 18.34 -15.83
C SER A 19 15.67 19.58 -16.27
N ASP A 20 14.97 20.52 -16.91
CA ASP A 20 15.48 21.85 -17.28
C ASP A 20 16.22 22.50 -16.10
N GLU A 21 15.71 22.32 -14.88
CA GLU A 21 16.30 22.78 -13.61
C GLU A 21 17.73 22.26 -13.35
N VAL A 22 18.01 20.99 -13.69
CA VAL A 22 19.34 20.38 -13.52
C VAL A 22 20.30 20.87 -14.59
N GLU A 23 19.80 21.14 -15.80
CA GLU A 23 20.59 21.67 -16.90
C GLU A 23 20.94 23.15 -16.66
N ASP A 24 20.02 23.93 -16.11
CA ASP A 24 20.24 25.30 -15.65
C ASP A 24 21.29 25.35 -14.53
N MET A 25 21.14 24.53 -13.48
CA MET A 25 22.11 24.46 -12.38
C MET A 25 23.50 24.00 -12.86
N LYS A 26 23.56 23.08 -13.83
CA LYS A 26 24.82 22.63 -14.44
C LYS A 26 25.48 23.77 -15.22
N SER A 27 24.67 24.55 -15.94
CA SER A 27 25.13 25.68 -16.75
C SER A 27 25.61 26.84 -15.87
N GLU A 28 24.89 27.18 -14.80
CA GLU A 28 25.27 28.20 -13.82
C GLU A 28 26.56 27.82 -13.09
N MET A 29 26.66 26.57 -12.62
CA MET A 29 27.88 26.08 -11.97
C MET A 29 29.09 26.10 -12.91
N LYS A 30 28.89 25.71 -14.18
CA LYS A 30 29.92 25.77 -15.21
C LYS A 30 30.36 27.22 -15.47
N PHE A 31 29.41 28.15 -15.52
CA PHE A 31 29.68 29.56 -15.72
C PHE A 31 30.59 30.11 -14.62
N HIS A 32 30.26 29.89 -13.34
CA HIS A 32 31.07 30.38 -12.22
C HIS A 32 32.48 29.76 -12.14
N LEU A 33 32.60 28.47 -12.45
CA LEU A 33 33.91 27.81 -12.51
C LEU A 33 34.78 28.40 -13.63
N ILE A 34 34.20 28.69 -14.80
CA ILE A 34 34.91 29.32 -15.91
C ILE A 34 35.31 30.76 -15.57
N GLU A 35 34.41 31.54 -14.98
CA GLU A 35 34.67 32.91 -14.56
C GLU A 35 35.84 32.98 -13.57
N THR A 36 35.83 32.11 -12.55
CA THR A 36 36.93 31.99 -11.57
C THR A 36 38.27 31.66 -12.25
N VAL A 37 38.26 30.78 -13.26
CA VAL A 37 39.47 30.43 -14.01
C VAL A 37 40.01 31.63 -14.81
N GLU A 38 39.15 32.40 -15.45
CA GLU A 38 39.55 33.59 -16.20
C GLU A 38 40.06 34.71 -15.29
N GLU A 39 39.49 34.89 -14.09
CA GLU A 39 40.03 35.81 -13.08
C GLU A 39 41.44 35.41 -12.64
N LEU A 40 41.65 34.14 -12.31
CA LEU A 40 42.97 33.64 -11.91
C LEU A 40 44.01 33.76 -13.04
N LYS A 41 43.59 33.59 -14.30
CA LYS A 41 44.44 33.84 -15.46
C LYS A 41 44.83 35.32 -15.58
N LYS A 42 43.91 36.25 -15.30
CA LYS A 42 44.21 37.69 -15.24
C LYS A 42 45.16 38.05 -14.10
N GLU A 43 45.12 37.31 -12.99
CA GLU A 43 46.08 37.41 -11.89
C GLU A 43 47.45 36.79 -12.21
N GLY A 44 47.66 36.26 -13.42
CA GLY A 44 48.93 35.74 -13.89
C GLY A 44 49.15 34.25 -13.66
N LYS A 45 48.10 33.49 -13.29
CA LYS A 45 48.17 32.03 -13.15
C LYS A 45 48.08 31.32 -14.51
N SER A 46 48.77 30.18 -14.62
CA SER A 46 48.64 29.30 -15.79
C SER A 46 47.26 28.66 -15.83
N GLU A 47 46.75 28.31 -17.02
CA GLU A 47 45.39 27.75 -17.17
C GLU A 47 45.18 26.49 -16.30
N GLU A 48 46.16 25.58 -16.26
CA GLU A 48 46.09 24.37 -15.43
C GLU A 48 46.07 24.68 -13.93
N GLU A 49 46.86 25.68 -13.50
CA GLU A 49 46.89 26.11 -12.10
C GLU A 49 45.58 26.79 -11.72
N SER A 50 45.02 27.63 -12.61
CA SER A 50 43.72 28.27 -12.42
C SER A 50 42.58 27.25 -12.29
N ILE A 51 42.55 26.22 -13.14
CA ILE A 51 41.53 25.15 -13.08
C ILE A 51 41.60 24.40 -11.74
N ARG A 52 42.81 24.02 -11.31
CA ARG A 52 42.99 23.34 -10.02
C ARG A 52 42.53 24.19 -8.85
N ILE A 53 42.90 25.48 -8.83
CA ILE A 53 42.49 26.41 -7.76
C ILE A 53 40.97 26.62 -7.78
N ALA A 54 40.37 26.79 -8.96
CA ALA A 54 38.92 26.98 -9.09
C ALA A 54 38.14 25.77 -8.56
N ILE A 55 38.52 24.55 -8.93
CA ILE A 55 37.89 23.32 -8.42
C ILE A 55 38.10 23.20 -6.90
N SER A 56 39.31 23.45 -6.40
CA SER A 56 39.61 23.39 -4.98
C SER A 56 38.83 24.42 -4.15
N ARG A 57 38.60 25.63 -4.67
CA ARG A 57 37.77 26.66 -4.02
C ARG A 57 36.29 26.29 -4.03
N PHE A 58 35.83 25.64 -5.10
CA PHE A 58 34.44 25.22 -5.23
C PHE A 58 34.08 24.09 -4.26
N GLY A 59 35.03 23.19 -3.96
CA GLY A 59 34.88 22.15 -2.96
C GLY A 59 35.18 20.75 -3.50
N GLU A 60 35.25 19.76 -2.62
CA GLU A 60 35.45 18.37 -3.03
C GLU A 60 34.15 17.73 -3.52
N ILE A 61 34.25 16.85 -4.52
CA ILE A 61 33.10 16.13 -5.11
C ILE A 61 32.19 15.50 -4.06
N PRO A 62 32.68 14.79 -3.01
CA PRO A 62 31.81 14.16 -2.02
C PRO A 62 30.98 15.18 -1.22
N GLN A 63 31.57 16.32 -0.88
CA GLN A 63 30.93 17.37 -0.09
C GLN A 63 29.83 18.05 -0.92
N ILE A 64 30.17 18.52 -2.11
CA ILE A 64 29.23 19.16 -3.04
C ILE A 64 28.12 18.20 -3.43
N LYS A 65 28.42 16.92 -3.66
CA LYS A 65 27.41 15.90 -3.95
C LYS A 65 26.43 15.71 -2.79
N SER A 66 26.90 15.79 -1.53
CA SER A 66 26.03 15.67 -0.36
C SER A 66 25.08 16.87 -0.22
N GLU A 67 25.60 18.08 -0.41
CA GLU A 67 24.80 19.31 -0.35
C GLU A 67 23.81 19.38 -1.52
N LEU A 68 24.27 19.06 -2.72
CA LEU A 68 23.45 19.02 -3.92
C LEU A 68 22.34 17.96 -3.82
N SER A 69 22.60 16.81 -3.19
CA SER A 69 21.59 15.76 -2.98
C SER A 69 20.46 16.17 -2.02
N SER A 70 20.67 17.23 -1.22
CA SER A 70 19.65 17.80 -0.34
C SER A 70 18.73 18.79 -1.07
N VAL A 71 19.16 19.27 -2.24
CA VAL A 71 18.45 20.28 -3.06
C VAL A 71 17.88 19.63 -4.33
N ILE A 72 18.62 18.71 -4.94
CA ILE A 72 18.20 17.98 -6.13
C ILE A 72 17.43 16.72 -5.70
N PRO A 73 16.17 16.59 -6.13
CA PRO A 73 15.38 15.40 -5.87
C PRO A 73 16.03 14.15 -6.49
N ILE A 74 16.55 13.25 -5.64
CA ILE A 74 17.12 11.97 -6.07
C ILE A 74 16.05 11.14 -6.80
N THR A 75 16.23 11.03 -8.12
CA THR A 75 15.71 10.05 -9.07
C THR A 75 14.18 9.96 -9.25
N LYS A 76 13.59 10.88 -10.02
CA LYS A 76 12.28 10.67 -10.68
C LYS A 76 12.30 9.49 -11.66
N LYS A 77 13.47 9.15 -12.22
CA LYS A 77 13.65 8.10 -13.24
C LYS A 77 13.32 6.68 -12.75
N THR A 78 13.85 6.27 -11.59
CA THR A 78 13.62 4.93 -11.01
C THR A 78 12.15 4.74 -10.59
N LEU A 79 11.53 5.82 -10.11
CA LEU A 79 10.13 5.88 -9.73
C LEU A 79 9.18 5.67 -10.91
N ASN A 80 9.45 6.34 -12.04
CA ASN A 80 8.67 6.16 -13.26
C ASN A 80 8.80 4.74 -13.81
N THR A 81 10.00 4.14 -13.77
CA THR A 81 10.19 2.75 -14.21
C THR A 81 9.36 1.76 -13.36
N ALA A 82 9.30 1.94 -12.04
CA ALA A 82 8.50 1.09 -11.16
C ALA A 82 6.98 1.21 -11.41
N VAL A 83 6.49 2.42 -11.70
CA VAL A 83 5.08 2.67 -12.07
C VAL A 83 4.75 1.97 -13.40
N TRP A 84 5.56 2.17 -14.44
CA TRP A 84 5.32 1.55 -15.75
C TRP A 84 5.43 0.02 -15.71
N ALA A 85 6.36 -0.52 -14.91
CA ALA A 85 6.45 -1.96 -14.67
C ALA A 85 5.19 -2.51 -13.97
N SER A 86 4.67 -1.78 -12.99
CA SER A 86 3.43 -2.16 -12.28
C SER A 86 2.20 -2.12 -13.19
N VAL A 87 2.10 -1.10 -14.05
CA VAL A 87 1.04 -1.01 -15.07
C VAL A 87 1.14 -2.17 -16.06
N ALA A 88 2.34 -2.51 -16.54
CA ALA A 88 2.55 -3.64 -17.44
C ALA A 88 2.13 -4.97 -16.80
N VAL A 89 2.45 -5.19 -15.52
CA VAL A 89 2.02 -6.38 -14.77
C VAL A 89 0.49 -6.45 -14.65
N ILE A 90 -0.18 -5.32 -14.35
CA ILE A 90 -1.65 -5.27 -14.29
C ILE A 90 -2.27 -5.63 -15.66
N VAL A 91 -1.73 -5.09 -16.75
CA VAL A 91 -2.21 -5.39 -18.11
C VAL A 91 -2.01 -6.87 -18.44
N LEU A 92 -0.84 -7.43 -18.14
CA LEU A 92 -0.54 -8.86 -18.36
C LEU A 92 -1.48 -9.77 -17.55
N LEU A 93 -1.72 -9.44 -16.28
CA LEU A 93 -2.66 -10.19 -15.44
C LEU A 93 -4.10 -10.08 -15.95
N PHE A 94 -4.52 -8.92 -16.45
CA PHE A 94 -5.83 -8.73 -17.05
C PHE A 94 -5.99 -9.55 -18.33
N VAL A 95 -5.01 -9.51 -19.24
CA VAL A 95 -4.97 -10.33 -20.46
C VAL A 95 -4.97 -11.81 -20.12
N PHE A 96 -4.20 -12.24 -19.12
CA PHE A 96 -4.20 -13.62 -18.64
C PHE A 96 -5.59 -14.06 -18.15
N ILE A 97 -6.30 -13.22 -17.39
CA ILE A 97 -7.68 -13.52 -16.97
C ILE A 97 -8.61 -13.65 -18.17
N VAL A 98 -8.54 -12.73 -19.14
CA VAL A 98 -9.38 -12.78 -20.35
C VAL A 98 -9.12 -14.08 -21.14
N ILE A 99 -7.85 -14.47 -21.31
CA ILE A 99 -7.48 -15.71 -21.98
C ILE A 99 -7.98 -16.92 -21.18
N ALA A 100 -7.78 -16.94 -19.86
CA ALA A 100 -8.21 -18.03 -19.00
C ALA A 100 -9.74 -18.22 -19.01
N VAL A 101 -10.51 -17.13 -19.05
CA VAL A 101 -11.98 -17.15 -19.18
C VAL A 101 -12.40 -17.65 -20.55
N ASN A 102 -11.73 -17.20 -21.63
CA ASN A 102 -12.04 -17.63 -22.98
C ASN A 102 -11.70 -19.11 -23.24
N GLN A 103 -10.65 -19.66 -22.61
CA GLN A 103 -10.22 -21.06 -22.79
C GLN A 103 -11.01 -22.05 -21.91
N ASN A 104 -11.36 -21.67 -20.67
CA ASN A 104 -12.01 -22.57 -19.71
C ASN A 104 -13.52 -22.34 -19.56
N GLY A 105 -14.12 -21.44 -20.37
CA GLY A 105 -15.49 -21.00 -20.18
C GLY A 105 -15.73 -20.38 -18.79
N ALA A 106 -16.92 -20.60 -18.22
CA ALA A 106 -17.35 -19.97 -16.96
C ALA A 106 -16.65 -20.49 -15.67
N THR A 107 -15.75 -21.47 -15.76
CA THR A 107 -15.18 -22.17 -14.59
C THR A 107 -13.74 -21.76 -14.27
N VAL A 108 -13.45 -20.45 -14.26
CA VAL A 108 -12.13 -19.96 -13.82
C VAL A 108 -12.11 -19.81 -12.30
N ASN A 109 -11.30 -20.62 -11.64
CA ASN A 109 -11.08 -20.54 -10.19
C ASN A 109 -10.10 -19.40 -9.87
N LEU A 110 -10.61 -18.20 -9.64
CA LEU A 110 -9.85 -16.98 -9.41
C LEU A 110 -9.30 -16.85 -7.98
N LYS A 111 -8.98 -17.96 -7.30
CA LYS A 111 -8.39 -17.91 -5.95
C LYS A 111 -7.04 -17.19 -5.99
N GLY A 112 -6.97 -16.05 -5.32
CA GLY A 112 -5.72 -15.30 -5.12
C GLY A 112 -5.31 -14.35 -6.24
N THR A 113 -6.07 -14.23 -7.34
CA THR A 113 -5.73 -13.29 -8.44
C THR A 113 -5.78 -11.83 -7.98
N ILE A 114 -6.64 -11.45 -7.04
CA ILE A 114 -6.64 -10.08 -6.48
C ILE A 114 -5.33 -9.74 -5.75
N LEU A 115 -4.70 -10.70 -5.05
CA LEU A 115 -3.40 -10.47 -4.41
C LEU A 115 -2.33 -10.14 -5.47
N ALA A 116 -2.44 -10.72 -6.67
CA ALA A 116 -1.53 -10.44 -7.78
C ALA A 116 -1.69 -9.01 -8.34
N PHE A 117 -2.90 -8.43 -8.35
CA PHE A 117 -3.13 -7.03 -8.75
C PHE A 117 -2.80 -6.02 -7.66
N ALA A 118 -2.99 -6.41 -6.41
CA ALA A 118 -2.87 -5.50 -5.29
C ALA A 118 -1.44 -5.01 -5.04
N ILE A 119 -0.45 -5.88 -5.25
CA ILE A 119 0.97 -5.53 -5.10
C ILE A 119 1.37 -4.42 -6.12
N PRO A 120 1.12 -4.58 -7.43
CA PRO A 120 1.31 -3.50 -8.41
C PRO A 120 0.57 -2.20 -8.08
N VAL A 121 -0.70 -2.28 -7.64
CA VAL A 121 -1.47 -1.08 -7.26
C VAL A 121 -0.84 -0.37 -6.08
N TYR A 122 -0.37 -1.10 -5.07
CA TYR A 122 0.35 -0.50 -3.95
C TYR A 122 1.65 0.16 -4.38
N ILE A 123 2.41 -0.48 -5.27
CA ILE A 123 3.65 0.10 -5.80
C ILE A 123 3.35 1.42 -6.53
N ILE A 124 2.27 1.50 -7.31
CA ILE A 124 1.86 2.75 -7.97
C ILE A 124 1.50 3.84 -6.95
N ILE A 125 0.71 3.51 -5.92
CA ILE A 125 0.32 4.47 -4.87
C ILE A 125 1.55 4.93 -4.07
N ALA A 126 2.42 4.01 -3.66
CA ALA A 126 3.65 4.32 -2.96
C ALA A 126 4.58 5.19 -3.83
N SER A 127 4.65 4.89 -5.12
CA SER A 127 5.49 5.64 -6.07
C SER A 127 4.98 7.07 -6.28
N THR A 128 3.68 7.26 -6.49
CA THR A 128 3.09 8.60 -6.66
C THR A 128 3.28 9.47 -5.41
N LYS A 129 3.13 8.89 -4.22
CA LYS A 129 3.36 9.58 -2.95
C LYS A 129 4.84 9.94 -2.76
N LEU A 130 5.76 9.03 -3.06
CA LEU A 130 7.19 9.31 -3.01
C LEU A 130 7.57 10.46 -3.95
N ASN A 131 6.98 10.51 -5.15
CA ASN A 131 7.18 11.62 -6.08
C ASN A 131 6.76 12.97 -5.47
N ASN A 132 5.61 12.99 -4.79
CA ASN A 132 5.10 14.22 -4.16
C ASN A 132 5.96 14.67 -2.97
N VAL A 133 6.45 13.73 -2.16
CA VAL A 133 7.38 14.03 -1.06
C VAL A 133 8.67 14.64 -1.59
N ILE A 134 9.22 14.04 -2.64
CA ILE A 134 10.43 14.50 -3.32
C ILE A 134 10.20 15.91 -3.91
N LYS A 135 9.07 16.13 -4.60
CA LYS A 135 8.70 17.45 -5.16
C LYS A 135 8.50 18.54 -4.11
N LEU A 136 7.96 18.19 -2.94
CA LEU A 136 7.62 19.14 -1.88
C LEU A 136 8.73 19.27 -0.81
N ASN A 137 9.90 18.65 -1.02
CA ASN A 137 11.01 18.54 -0.06
C ASN A 137 10.57 18.14 1.36
N GLN A 138 9.61 17.23 1.45
CA GLN A 138 9.04 16.78 2.73
C GLN A 138 9.81 15.58 3.26
N ARG A 139 9.85 15.41 4.59
CA ARG A 139 10.40 14.20 5.23
C ARG A 139 9.36 13.09 5.27
N ILE A 140 9.79 11.85 5.02
CA ILE A 140 8.93 10.66 5.15
C ILE A 140 8.94 10.17 6.59
N ASP A 141 7.76 10.02 7.17
CA ASP A 141 7.59 9.29 8.43
C ASP A 141 7.53 7.78 8.15
N LEU A 142 8.68 7.10 8.27
CA LEU A 142 8.80 5.66 8.03
C LEU A 142 7.86 4.82 8.90
N LYS A 143 7.58 5.24 10.14
CA LYS A 143 6.67 4.51 11.03
C LYS A 143 5.25 4.57 10.49
N LYS A 144 4.81 5.75 10.03
CA LYS A 144 3.51 5.93 9.41
C LYS A 144 3.39 5.13 8.11
N GLU A 145 4.41 5.13 7.25
CA GLU A 145 4.40 4.35 6.01
C GLU A 145 4.30 2.85 6.26
N LEU A 146 5.06 2.32 7.25
CA LEU A 146 4.96 0.92 7.64
C LEU A 146 3.55 0.56 8.12
N LEU A 147 2.89 1.43 8.90
CA LEU A 147 1.52 1.20 9.35
C LEU A 147 0.52 1.22 8.17
N VAL A 148 0.73 2.08 7.18
CA VAL A 148 -0.10 2.11 5.95
C VAL A 148 0.10 0.83 5.14
N LEU A 149 1.34 0.34 5.00
CA LEU A 149 1.64 -0.93 4.35
C LEU A 149 0.94 -2.11 5.06
N LEU A 150 1.06 -2.17 6.38
CA LEU A 150 0.40 -3.21 7.18
C LEU A 150 -1.12 -3.15 7.03
N LEU A 151 -1.71 -1.96 7.00
CA LEU A 151 -3.14 -1.79 6.75
C LEU A 151 -3.50 -2.25 5.34
N PHE A 152 -2.69 -1.94 4.34
CA PHE A 152 -2.93 -2.36 2.97
C PHE A 152 -2.94 -3.89 2.86
N ILE A 153 -1.89 -4.56 3.36
CA ILE A 153 -1.81 -6.03 3.43
C ILE A 153 -3.02 -6.62 4.17
N TYR A 154 -3.41 -5.99 5.27
CA TYR A 154 -4.59 -6.41 6.04
C TYR A 154 -5.90 -6.29 5.24
N ILE A 155 -6.13 -5.19 4.52
CA ILE A 155 -7.31 -5.03 3.66
C ILE A 155 -7.33 -6.09 2.56
N LEU A 156 -6.18 -6.42 1.96
CA LEU A 156 -6.11 -7.51 0.99
C LEU A 156 -6.44 -8.86 1.59
N PHE A 157 -5.93 -9.14 2.79
CA PHE A 157 -6.28 -10.34 3.51
C PHE A 157 -7.79 -10.39 3.81
N LEU A 158 -8.40 -9.28 4.22
CA LEU A 158 -9.85 -9.20 4.41
C LEU A 158 -10.59 -9.48 3.10
N VAL A 159 -10.34 -8.72 2.04
CA VAL A 159 -11.03 -8.89 0.75
C VAL A 159 -10.84 -10.31 0.22
N GLY A 160 -9.61 -10.83 0.25
CA GLY A 160 -9.29 -12.16 -0.21
C GLY A 160 -9.94 -13.30 0.58
N THR A 161 -10.30 -13.09 1.85
CA THR A 161 -10.95 -14.13 2.68
C THR A 161 -12.47 -14.04 2.73
N SER A 162 -13.06 -12.88 2.48
CA SER A 162 -14.53 -12.73 2.44
C SER A 162 -15.11 -12.95 1.05
N ILE A 163 -14.49 -12.36 0.04
CA ILE A 163 -15.07 -12.27 -1.30
C ILE A 163 -14.69 -13.48 -2.16
N PHE A 164 -13.58 -14.17 -1.85
CA PHE A 164 -13.07 -15.28 -2.66
C PHE A 164 -13.27 -16.64 -2.00
N PRO A 165 -13.58 -17.69 -2.77
CA PRO A 165 -13.55 -17.75 -4.24
C PRO A 165 -14.81 -17.21 -4.93
N MET A 166 -14.64 -16.24 -5.83
CA MET A 166 -15.64 -15.87 -6.82
C MET A 166 -15.56 -16.87 -7.98
N ASN A 167 -16.68 -17.50 -8.31
CA ASN A 167 -16.82 -18.27 -9.55
C ASN A 167 -18.16 -17.89 -10.18
N SER A 168 -18.30 -18.05 -11.50
CA SER A 168 -19.59 -17.80 -12.15
C SER A 168 -20.47 -19.04 -12.07
N TYR A 169 -21.66 -18.86 -11.52
CA TYR A 169 -22.69 -19.89 -11.43
C TYR A 169 -23.98 -19.39 -12.10
N PRO A 170 -24.09 -19.54 -13.43
CA PRO A 170 -25.19 -18.96 -14.21
C PRO A 170 -26.58 -19.41 -13.76
N ASP A 171 -26.75 -20.58 -13.16
CA ASP A 171 -28.07 -21.08 -12.75
C ASP A 171 -28.41 -20.85 -11.26
N LEU A 172 -27.43 -20.43 -10.45
CA LEU A 172 -27.57 -20.31 -8.99
C LEU A 172 -28.35 -19.07 -8.55
N TYR A 173 -28.42 -18.01 -9.38
CA TYR A 173 -29.22 -16.82 -9.06
C TYR A 173 -30.72 -17.14 -8.94
N ARG A 174 -31.20 -18.26 -9.49
CA ARG A 174 -32.59 -18.70 -9.40
C ARG A 174 -32.95 -19.38 -8.07
N ASN A 175 -31.96 -19.90 -7.35
CA ASN A 175 -32.14 -20.69 -6.12
C ASN A 175 -31.30 -20.13 -4.96
N ILE A 176 -31.34 -18.81 -4.76
CA ILE A 176 -30.60 -18.16 -3.68
C ILE A 176 -31.22 -18.56 -2.34
N THR A 177 -30.40 -19.14 -1.46
CA THR A 177 -30.78 -19.38 -0.06
C THR A 177 -30.60 -18.10 0.75
N TYR A 178 -31.58 -17.76 1.58
CA TYR A 178 -31.54 -16.60 2.46
C TYR A 178 -31.51 -17.06 3.91
N SER A 179 -30.62 -16.48 4.72
CA SER A 179 -30.60 -16.70 6.16
C SER A 179 -30.13 -15.42 6.85
N VAL A 180 -31.03 -14.80 7.59
CA VAL A 180 -30.79 -13.54 8.27
C VAL A 180 -31.05 -13.75 9.76
N ASN A 181 -29.98 -13.70 10.55
CA ASN A 181 -30.04 -13.72 12.00
C ASN A 181 -29.74 -12.32 12.55
N VAL A 182 -30.74 -11.71 13.19
CA VAL A 182 -30.64 -10.39 13.83
C VAL A 182 -30.72 -10.46 15.36
N ILE A 183 -31.06 -11.62 15.92
CA ILE A 183 -31.19 -11.81 17.37
C ILE A 183 -29.92 -12.51 17.87
N PRO A 184 -29.13 -11.87 18.75
CA PRO A 184 -27.91 -12.48 19.26
C PRO A 184 -28.17 -13.83 19.94
N LEU A 185 -27.31 -14.79 19.64
CA LEU A 185 -27.21 -16.12 20.23
C LEU A 185 -28.42 -17.04 20.01
N ILE A 186 -29.45 -16.61 19.27
CA ILE A 186 -30.71 -17.35 19.13
C ILE A 186 -30.51 -18.74 18.50
N ASN A 187 -29.62 -18.82 17.51
CA ASN A 187 -29.36 -20.05 16.77
C ASN A 187 -28.28 -20.92 17.42
N LEU A 188 -27.58 -20.42 18.46
CA LEU A 188 -26.43 -21.10 19.02
C LEU A 188 -26.78 -22.47 19.65
N PRO A 189 -27.86 -22.61 20.47
CA PRO A 189 -28.23 -23.90 21.05
C PRO A 189 -28.61 -24.93 19.98
N GLU A 190 -29.45 -24.53 19.01
CA GLU A 190 -29.89 -25.41 17.92
C GLU A 190 -28.72 -25.84 17.02
N ASN A 191 -27.79 -24.94 16.74
CA ASN A 191 -26.57 -25.25 15.99
C ASN A 191 -25.70 -26.29 16.73
N ILE A 192 -25.56 -26.17 18.05
CA ILE A 192 -24.78 -27.12 18.87
C ILE A 192 -25.45 -28.50 18.87
N ILE A 193 -26.75 -28.56 19.13
CA ILE A 193 -27.53 -29.81 19.16
C ILE A 193 -27.53 -30.46 17.77
N GLY A 194 -27.78 -29.67 16.72
CA GLY A 194 -27.78 -30.13 15.34
C GLY A 194 -26.43 -30.66 14.88
N MET A 195 -25.32 -30.07 15.31
CA MET A 195 -23.98 -30.60 15.06
C MET A 195 -23.74 -31.92 15.79
N SER A 196 -24.10 -31.98 17.08
CA SER A 196 -23.97 -33.19 17.89
C SER A 196 -24.74 -34.36 17.27
N ASN A 197 -25.98 -34.12 16.83
CA ASN A 197 -26.82 -35.13 16.17
C ASN A 197 -26.26 -35.63 14.84
N ARG A 198 -25.39 -34.84 14.18
CA ARG A 198 -24.69 -35.21 12.94
C ARG A 198 -23.30 -35.83 13.21
N GLY A 199 -22.93 -36.05 14.46
CA GLY A 199 -21.59 -36.52 14.85
C GLY A 199 -20.48 -35.50 14.63
N LEU A 200 -20.82 -34.22 14.46
CA LEU A 200 -19.86 -33.14 14.22
C LEU A 200 -19.41 -32.49 15.54
N THR A 201 -18.12 -32.21 15.65
CA THR A 201 -17.54 -31.56 16.83
C THR A 201 -17.94 -30.08 16.91
N THR A 202 -18.27 -29.60 18.11
CA THR A 202 -18.52 -28.17 18.40
C THR A 202 -17.33 -27.26 18.10
N PHE A 203 -16.13 -27.83 17.97
CA PHE A 203 -14.91 -27.15 17.53
C PHE A 203 -15.08 -26.40 16.20
N ILE A 204 -16.00 -26.83 15.32
CA ILE A 204 -16.28 -26.15 14.04
C ILE A 204 -16.82 -24.73 14.29
N ILE A 205 -17.75 -24.56 15.23
CA ILE A 205 -18.32 -23.26 15.62
C ILE A 205 -17.24 -22.39 16.25
N VAL A 206 -16.50 -22.96 17.20
CA VAL A 206 -15.40 -22.26 17.88
C VAL A 206 -14.36 -21.76 16.86
N ARG A 207 -13.97 -22.61 15.91
CA ARG A 207 -13.03 -22.25 14.85
C ARG A 207 -13.57 -21.15 13.93
N ARG A 208 -14.88 -21.14 13.61
CA ARG A 208 -15.53 -20.06 12.84
C ARG A 208 -15.42 -18.73 13.59
N PHE A 209 -15.88 -18.68 14.84
CA PHE A 209 -15.83 -17.46 15.64
C PHE A 209 -14.39 -16.99 15.88
N PHE A 210 -13.47 -17.90 16.15
CA PHE A 210 -12.06 -17.55 16.36
C PHE A 210 -11.42 -16.90 15.13
N LYS A 211 -11.73 -17.40 13.92
CA LYS A 211 -11.26 -16.77 12.67
C LYS A 211 -11.77 -15.34 12.53
N ILE A 212 -13.05 -15.10 12.79
CA ILE A 212 -13.67 -13.77 12.70
C ILE A 212 -13.08 -12.84 13.76
N PHE A 213 -12.94 -13.32 15.00
CA PHE A 213 -12.34 -12.59 16.09
C PHE A 213 -10.93 -12.10 15.74
N ILE A 214 -10.03 -13.00 15.34
CA ILE A 214 -8.66 -12.65 14.94
C ILE A 214 -8.66 -11.67 13.79
N ARG A 215 -9.53 -11.89 12.80
CA ARG A 215 -9.61 -11.08 11.59
C ARG A 215 -9.89 -9.61 11.90
N TYR A 216 -10.61 -9.27 12.97
CA TYR A 216 -10.92 -7.88 13.29
C TYR A 216 -9.95 -7.21 14.28
N ILE A 217 -9.02 -7.94 14.90
CA ILE A 217 -7.99 -7.38 15.80
C ILE A 217 -7.14 -6.30 15.10
N PRO A 218 -6.58 -6.53 13.89
CA PRO A 218 -5.74 -5.53 13.24
C PRO A 218 -6.45 -4.21 12.96
N LEU A 219 -7.76 -4.24 12.65
CA LEU A 219 -8.55 -3.03 12.46
C LEU A 219 -8.58 -2.17 13.73
N GLY A 220 -8.77 -2.81 14.89
CA GLY A 220 -8.76 -2.13 16.20
C GLY A 220 -7.41 -1.54 16.58
N ILE A 221 -6.30 -2.08 16.06
CA ILE A 221 -4.95 -1.56 16.29
C ILE A 221 -4.59 -0.45 15.29
N LEU A 222 -4.70 -0.75 14.00
CA LEU A 222 -4.14 0.08 12.93
C LEU A 222 -4.95 1.36 12.71
N ALA A 223 -6.28 1.30 12.79
CA ALA A 223 -7.12 2.47 12.55
C ALA A 223 -6.86 3.64 13.52
N PRO A 224 -6.83 3.46 14.86
CA PRO A 224 -6.50 4.54 15.78
C PRO A 224 -5.02 5.00 15.73
N MET A 225 -4.09 4.13 15.32
CA MET A 225 -2.69 4.51 15.11
C MET A 225 -2.52 5.44 13.91
N LEU A 226 -3.22 5.15 12.81
CA LEU A 226 -3.13 5.91 11.55
C LEU A 226 -3.95 7.20 11.57
N TRP A 227 -5.13 7.19 12.19
CA TRP A 227 -6.07 8.30 12.10
C TRP A 227 -6.58 8.77 13.47
N PRO A 228 -6.38 10.06 13.81
CA PRO A 228 -6.87 10.65 15.06
C PRO A 228 -8.37 10.47 15.27
N LYS A 229 -9.17 10.51 14.19
CA LYS A 229 -10.62 10.35 14.27
C LYS A 229 -11.05 9.00 14.82
N PHE A 230 -10.24 7.94 14.76
CA PHE A 230 -10.61 6.61 15.26
C PHE A 230 -9.99 6.27 16.63
N ARG A 231 -9.37 7.23 17.33
CA ARG A 231 -8.71 7.00 18.64
C ARG A 231 -9.65 6.77 19.81
N THR A 232 -10.97 6.93 19.63
CA THR A 232 -11.96 6.62 20.67
C THR A 232 -12.58 5.24 20.41
N LEU A 233 -12.80 4.48 21.49
CA LEU A 233 -13.34 3.12 21.41
C LEU A 233 -14.63 3.05 20.58
N LYS A 234 -15.57 3.97 20.83
CA LYS A 234 -16.84 4.07 20.07
C LYS A 234 -16.60 4.19 18.57
N LYS A 235 -15.63 5.00 18.13
CA LYS A 235 -15.35 5.22 16.71
C LYS A 235 -14.60 4.04 16.08
N SER A 236 -13.73 3.36 16.83
CA SER A 236 -13.11 2.11 16.36
C SER A 236 -14.14 0.99 16.20
N LEU A 237 -15.03 0.81 17.18
CA LEU A 237 -16.11 -0.17 17.10
C LEU A 237 -17.09 0.13 15.95
N LEU A 238 -17.49 1.40 15.79
CA LEU A 238 -18.32 1.81 14.66
C LEU A 238 -17.66 1.50 13.31
N LEU A 239 -16.36 1.73 13.18
CA LEU A 239 -15.61 1.35 11.98
C LEU A 239 -15.66 -0.17 11.76
N GLY A 240 -15.53 -0.97 12.82
CA GLY A 240 -15.70 -2.42 12.76
C GLY A 240 -17.07 -2.83 12.21
N VAL A 241 -18.15 -2.23 12.73
CA VAL A 241 -19.52 -2.49 12.25
C VAL A 241 -19.67 -2.11 10.78
N ILE A 242 -19.19 -0.93 10.38
CA ILE A 242 -19.25 -0.46 8.98
C ILE A 242 -18.50 -1.43 8.06
N VAL A 243 -17.31 -1.89 8.46
CA VAL A 243 -16.51 -2.85 7.67
C VAL A 243 -17.24 -4.18 7.55
N TYR A 244 -17.82 -4.70 8.64
CA TYR A 244 -18.60 -5.94 8.62
C TYR A 244 -19.81 -5.81 7.67
N MET A 245 -20.62 -4.77 7.85
CA MET A 245 -21.79 -4.50 7.00
C MET A 245 -21.39 -4.35 5.53
N GLY A 246 -20.28 -3.68 5.24
CA GLY A 246 -19.75 -3.53 3.89
C GLY A 246 -19.43 -4.87 3.24
N PHE A 247 -18.82 -5.80 3.99
CA PHE A 247 -18.56 -7.15 3.50
C PHE A 247 -19.85 -7.96 3.32
N SER A 248 -20.79 -7.91 4.28
CA SER A 248 -22.07 -8.60 4.14
C SER A 248 -22.86 -8.13 2.91
N ILE A 249 -22.87 -6.82 2.65
CA ILE A 249 -23.49 -6.25 1.45
C ILE A 249 -22.76 -6.70 0.19
N ALA A 250 -21.42 -6.66 0.19
CA ALA A 250 -20.63 -7.12 -0.96
C ALA A 250 -20.90 -8.60 -1.27
N GLU A 251 -20.89 -9.47 -0.26
CA GLU A 251 -21.21 -10.90 -0.41
C GLU A 251 -22.64 -11.10 -0.92
N ALA A 252 -23.61 -10.34 -0.42
CA ALA A 252 -24.99 -10.39 -0.92
C ALA A 252 -25.11 -9.95 -2.38
N VAL A 253 -24.43 -8.88 -2.80
CA VAL A 253 -24.40 -8.45 -4.21
C VAL A 253 -23.82 -9.56 -5.10
N LEU A 254 -22.76 -10.22 -4.66
CA LEU A 254 -22.14 -11.31 -5.41
C LEU A 254 -23.03 -12.56 -5.50
N ALA A 255 -23.78 -12.85 -4.45
CA ALA A 255 -24.79 -13.89 -4.48
C ALA A 255 -25.89 -13.58 -5.51
N LEU A 256 -26.38 -12.33 -5.53
CA LEU A 256 -27.41 -11.87 -6.48
C LEU A 256 -26.95 -11.89 -7.93
N THR A 257 -25.66 -11.65 -8.20
CA THR A 257 -25.09 -11.71 -9.56
C THR A 257 -24.67 -13.12 -9.98
N GLY A 258 -24.89 -14.14 -9.14
CA GLY A 258 -24.47 -15.52 -9.40
C GLY A 258 -22.95 -15.70 -9.41
N MET A 259 -22.20 -14.76 -8.80
CA MET A 259 -20.74 -14.79 -8.71
C MET A 259 -20.22 -15.46 -7.42
N SER A 260 -21.14 -15.99 -6.61
CA SER A 260 -20.85 -16.68 -5.36
C SER A 260 -21.75 -17.92 -5.21
N ILE A 261 -21.18 -19.02 -4.70
CA ILE A 261 -21.97 -20.18 -4.23
C ILE A 261 -22.72 -19.89 -2.93
N HIS A 262 -22.30 -18.85 -2.22
CA HIS A 262 -22.90 -18.51 -0.94
C HIS A 262 -24.20 -17.76 -1.19
N GLY A 263 -25.29 -18.23 -0.56
CA GLY A 263 -26.53 -17.46 -0.47
C GLY A 263 -26.36 -16.12 0.26
N ILE A 264 -27.46 -15.43 0.52
CA ILE A 264 -27.44 -14.20 1.30
C ILE A 264 -27.49 -14.57 2.78
N TRP A 265 -26.36 -14.36 3.47
CA TRP A 265 -26.21 -14.64 4.90
C TRP A 265 -25.91 -13.36 5.66
N PHE A 266 -26.65 -13.13 6.75
CA PHE A 266 -26.30 -12.13 7.75
C PHE A 266 -26.43 -12.76 9.13
N ASP A 267 -25.39 -12.64 9.96
CA ASP A 267 -25.38 -13.23 11.29
C ASP A 267 -24.85 -12.21 12.32
N VAL A 268 -25.75 -11.70 13.16
CA VAL A 268 -25.40 -10.73 14.20
C VAL A 268 -24.34 -11.28 15.17
N ASP A 269 -24.28 -12.60 15.37
CA ASP A 269 -23.28 -13.24 16.24
C ASP A 269 -21.86 -13.10 15.67
N ASP A 270 -21.72 -13.26 14.35
CA ASP A 270 -20.45 -13.04 13.65
C ASP A 270 -20.00 -11.56 13.77
N MET A 271 -20.93 -10.61 13.65
CA MET A 271 -20.64 -9.19 13.82
C MET A 271 -20.15 -8.91 15.25
N LEU A 272 -20.83 -9.44 16.27
CA LEU A 272 -20.46 -9.25 17.68
C LEU A 272 -19.08 -9.83 17.98
N VAL A 273 -18.78 -11.02 17.47
CA VAL A 273 -17.45 -11.64 17.58
C VAL A 273 -16.37 -10.78 16.91
N GLY A 274 -16.67 -10.21 15.73
CA GLY A 274 -15.79 -9.23 15.09
C GLY A 274 -15.54 -8.00 15.96
N MET A 275 -16.58 -7.49 16.64
CA MET A 275 -16.44 -6.33 17.52
C MET A 275 -15.60 -6.63 18.76
N LEU A 276 -15.65 -7.85 19.31
CA LEU A 276 -14.72 -8.29 20.35
C LEU A 276 -13.27 -8.27 19.87
N GLY A 277 -13.03 -8.64 18.61
CA GLY A 277 -11.70 -8.51 17.98
C GLY A 277 -11.24 -7.06 17.91
N VAL A 278 -12.09 -6.14 17.42
CA VAL A 278 -11.80 -4.70 17.39
C VAL A 278 -11.53 -4.15 18.80
N LEU A 279 -12.32 -4.57 19.79
CA LEU A 279 -12.18 -4.16 21.19
C LEU A 279 -10.80 -4.54 21.73
N LEU A 280 -10.37 -5.79 21.55
CA LEU A 280 -9.04 -6.26 21.96
C LEU A 280 -7.94 -5.46 21.25
N GLY A 281 -8.06 -5.28 19.92
CA GLY A 281 -7.12 -4.48 19.14
C GLY A 281 -6.98 -3.04 19.64
N TYR A 282 -8.10 -2.40 19.99
CA TYR A 282 -8.12 -1.05 20.54
C TYR A 282 -7.37 -0.96 21.88
N PHE A 283 -7.55 -1.93 22.78
CA PHE A 283 -6.83 -1.95 24.04
C PHE A 283 -5.32 -2.18 23.85
N ILE A 284 -4.92 -3.04 22.91
CA ILE A 284 -3.51 -3.20 22.52
C ILE A 284 -2.92 -1.86 22.05
N TYR A 285 -3.65 -1.12 21.19
CA TYR A 285 -3.28 0.23 20.78
C TYR A 285 -3.09 1.15 21.99
N LYS A 286 -4.07 1.19 22.90
CA LYS A 286 -4.09 2.10 24.05
C LYS A 286 -2.92 1.86 25.01
N ILE A 287 -2.53 0.59 25.23
CA ILE A 287 -1.38 0.23 26.06
C ILE A 287 -0.07 0.74 25.44
N LYS A 288 0.13 0.57 24.13
CA LYS A 288 1.34 1.06 23.45
C LYS A 288 1.38 2.58 23.36
N TRP A 289 0.25 3.23 23.08
CA TRP A 289 0.18 4.68 22.91
C TRP A 289 0.41 5.45 24.21
N LYS A 290 -0.01 4.90 25.37
CA LYS A 290 0.30 5.48 26.69
C LYS A 290 1.78 5.50 27.04
N LYS A 291 2.63 4.70 26.37
CA LYS A 291 4.08 4.67 26.62
C LYS A 291 4.87 5.69 25.81
N THR A 292 4.22 6.43 24.90
CA THR A 292 4.86 7.40 24.00
C THR A 292 4.52 8.85 24.36
N LEU A 293 3.79 9.05 25.46
CA LEU A 293 3.51 10.33 26.14
C LEU A 293 4.25 10.31 27.47
#